data_AF-R0GHF2-F1
#
_entry.id   AF-R0GHF2-F1
#
_cell.length_a   1.000
_cell.length_b   1.000
_cell.length_c   1.000
_cell.angle_alpha   90.00
_cell.angle_beta   90.00
_cell.angle_gamma   90.00
#
_symmetry.space_group_name_H-M   'P 1'
#
loop_
_entity.id
_entity.type
_entity.pdbx_description
1 polymer ?
#
loop_
_entity_poly.entity_id
_entity_poly.type
_entity_poly.pdbx_seq_one_letter_code
_entity_poly.pdbx_strand_id
1 'polypeptide(L)'
;MIQLKVYAGLSTLAALAVIYHAFSSRGQFYPATMYLSTSKINLVVLLNMGLVLMLSLWNLVKIVFLGSLREAEVERLNEQAWRELMEILFAVTIFRQDFSVGFISLVVTLLLIKSLHWMAQKRVEYIETTPSVTLLSHVRIVSFLVFLLVLDCLLTYSSIRQLIQSPKASMSVFFTFEYMILATTTVSIIVKYAFYVTDILKEGQWEGKPVYTFYLELVRDLLHLSMYLCFFLMIFMNHGLPLHLIRELYETFRNFKIRVTDYLRYRKITSNMNDRFPDATPEELSSNDATCIICREEMTTAKKLVCGHLFHVHCLRSWLERQNTCPTCRALVVPADNATSTASGNRGAPQESLQQGIGTSSSDGQGSSVAAAANENMSRHEARLQAAASAASIYGRSIVYPSSANTLVWPQGYPQAELEAQRSYFESQIEVLQNQLHLLEKPTTVDTKGKSVAETAEMNH
;
A
#
# COMPACT_ATOMS: atom_id res chain seq x y z
N MET A 1 -25.10 2.74 -22.61
CA MET A 1 -25.31 1.90 -21.42
C MET A 1 -26.74 2.14 -20.93
N ILE A 2 -27.51 1.08 -20.66
CA ILE A 2 -28.88 1.21 -20.12
C ILE A 2 -28.79 1.89 -18.74
N GLN A 3 -29.65 2.88 -18.49
CA GLN A 3 -29.70 3.51 -17.17
C GLN A 3 -30.10 2.47 -16.12
N LEU A 4 -29.43 2.46 -14.96
CA LEU A 4 -29.67 1.48 -13.89
C LEU A 4 -31.16 1.35 -13.52
N LYS A 5 -31.91 2.46 -13.54
CA LYS A 5 -33.36 2.48 -13.28
C LYS A 5 -34.15 1.65 -14.29
N VAL A 6 -33.81 1.74 -15.57
CA VAL A 6 -34.47 0.98 -16.66
C VAL A 6 -34.13 -0.50 -16.54
N TYR A 7 -32.86 -0.83 -16.28
CA TYR A 7 -32.43 -2.21 -16.06
C TYR A 7 -33.12 -2.85 -14.84
N ALA A 8 -33.23 -2.11 -13.73
CA ALA A 8 -33.97 -2.54 -12.54
C ALA A 8 -35.47 -2.76 -12.84
N GLY A 9 -36.10 -1.85 -13.59
CA GLY A 9 -37.50 -1.98 -14.02
C GLY A 9 -37.75 -3.22 -14.88
N LEU A 10 -36.89 -3.48 -15.87
CA LEU A 10 -37.01 -4.66 -16.72
C LEU A 10 -36.76 -5.96 -15.93
N SER A 11 -35.76 -5.97 -15.05
CA SER A 11 -35.42 -7.14 -14.23
C SER A 11 -36.51 -7.48 -13.22
N THR A 12 -37.11 -6.47 -12.59
CA THR A 12 -38.23 -6.64 -11.65
C THR A 12 -39.46 -7.19 -12.36
N LEU A 13 -39.79 -6.68 -13.56
CA LEU A 13 -40.90 -7.20 -14.37
C LEU A 13 -40.67 -8.66 -14.79
N ALA A 14 -39.46 -9.01 -15.23
CA ALA A 14 -39.12 -10.39 -15.58
C ALA A 14 -39.23 -11.34 -14.37
N ALA A 15 -38.75 -10.93 -13.19
CA ALA A 15 -38.87 -11.71 -11.97
C ALA A 15 -40.34 -11.91 -11.55
N LEU A 16 -41.14 -10.85 -11.59
CA LEU A 16 -42.58 -10.92 -11.31
C LEU A 16 -43.30 -11.85 -12.29
N ALA A 17 -42.97 -11.81 -13.58
CA ALA A 17 -43.57 -12.68 -14.58
C ALA A 17 -43.26 -14.17 -14.33
N VAL A 18 -42.00 -14.49 -14.00
CA VAL A 18 -41.59 -15.87 -13.70
C VAL A 18 -42.25 -16.38 -12.41
N ILE A 19 -42.30 -15.54 -11.36
CA ILE A 19 -42.98 -15.88 -10.11
C ILE A 19 -44.47 -16.09 -10.37
N TYR A 20 -45.12 -15.16 -11.07
CA TYR A 20 -46.54 -15.26 -11.40
C TYR A 20 -46.85 -16.53 -12.20
N HIS A 21 -46.05 -16.84 -13.24
CA HIS A 21 -46.20 -18.06 -14.02
C HIS A 21 -46.04 -19.33 -13.17
N ALA A 22 -45.06 -19.36 -12.26
CA ALA A 22 -44.84 -20.49 -11.36
C ALA A 22 -46.04 -20.74 -10.43
N PHE A 23 -46.59 -19.68 -9.83
CA PHE A 23 -47.75 -19.79 -8.94
C PHE A 23 -49.05 -20.08 -9.70
N SER A 24 -49.24 -19.51 -10.88
CA SER A 24 -50.42 -19.74 -11.72
C SER A 24 -50.47 -21.15 -12.30
N SER A 25 -49.32 -21.75 -12.65
CA SER A 25 -49.27 -23.08 -13.24
C SER A 25 -49.39 -24.22 -12.21
N ARG A 26 -48.90 -23.99 -10.99
CA ARG A 26 -48.78 -25.05 -9.96
C ARG A 26 -49.84 -24.97 -8.86
N GLY A 27 -50.48 -23.81 -8.65
CA GLY A 27 -51.60 -23.59 -7.70
C GLY A 27 -51.27 -23.74 -6.21
N GLN A 28 -50.24 -24.51 -5.85
CA GLN A 28 -49.78 -24.77 -4.49
C GLN A 28 -48.38 -24.17 -4.26
N PHE A 29 -48.12 -23.72 -3.02
CA PHE A 29 -46.87 -23.03 -2.66
C PHE A 29 -45.61 -23.89 -2.87
N TYR A 30 -45.56 -25.10 -2.32
CA TYR A 30 -44.36 -25.94 -2.36
C TYR A 30 -43.94 -26.34 -3.79
N PRO A 31 -44.84 -26.84 -4.67
CA PRO A 31 -44.48 -27.15 -6.05
C PRO A 31 -44.06 -25.93 -6.88
N ALA A 32 -44.65 -24.76 -6.62
CA ALA A 32 -44.26 -23.51 -7.28
C ALA A 32 -42.83 -23.09 -6.87
N THR A 33 -42.52 -23.08 -5.57
CA THR A 33 -41.17 -22.76 -5.06
C THR A 33 -40.13 -23.76 -5.56
N MET A 34 -40.45 -25.05 -5.59
CA MET A 34 -39.58 -26.07 -6.17
C MET A 34 -39.34 -25.85 -7.67
N TYR A 35 -40.35 -25.42 -8.43
CA TYR A 35 -40.17 -25.08 -9.84
C TYR A 35 -39.29 -23.84 -10.06
N LEU A 36 -39.41 -22.84 -9.17
CA LEU A 36 -38.55 -21.65 -9.16
C LEU A 36 -37.09 -22.00 -8.84
N SER A 37 -36.83 -22.94 -7.91
CA SER A 37 -35.47 -23.30 -7.49
C SER A 37 -34.79 -24.35 -8.37
N THR A 38 -35.54 -25.15 -9.13
CA THR A 38 -34.99 -26.25 -9.95
C THR A 38 -34.73 -25.85 -11.40
N SER A 39 -35.53 -24.93 -11.96
CA SER A 39 -35.34 -24.46 -13.33
C SER A 39 -34.16 -23.49 -13.43
N LYS A 40 -33.21 -23.81 -14.30
CA LYS A 40 -32.02 -22.97 -14.55
C LYS A 40 -32.37 -21.55 -14.97
N ILE A 41 -33.40 -21.39 -15.81
CA ILE A 41 -33.84 -20.08 -16.32
C ILE A 41 -34.43 -19.25 -15.19
N ASN A 42 -35.30 -19.85 -14.38
CA ASN A 42 -35.91 -19.17 -13.23
C ASN A 42 -34.84 -18.75 -12.22
N LEU A 43 -33.86 -19.62 -11.97
CA LEU A 43 -32.74 -19.32 -11.08
C LEU A 43 -31.91 -18.12 -11.58
N VAL A 44 -31.60 -18.05 -12.88
CA VAL A 44 -30.86 -16.92 -13.46
C VAL A 44 -31.64 -15.61 -13.33
N VAL A 45 -32.96 -15.63 -13.60
CA VAL A 45 -33.81 -14.44 -13.45
C VAL A 45 -33.87 -13.99 -11.98
N LEU A 46 -34.00 -14.92 -11.03
CA LEU A 46 -34.01 -14.63 -9.60
C LEU A 46 -32.65 -14.12 -9.09
N LEU A 47 -31.54 -14.69 -9.57
CA LEU A 47 -30.19 -14.20 -9.25
C LEU A 47 -29.95 -12.79 -9.78
N ASN A 48 -30.42 -12.51 -11.00
CA ASN A 48 -30.39 -11.17 -11.58
C ASN A 48 -31.20 -10.17 -10.76
N MET A 49 -32.38 -10.57 -10.27
CA MET A 49 -33.16 -9.76 -9.33
C MET A 49 -32.39 -9.51 -8.02
N GLY A 50 -31.72 -10.52 -7.47
CA GLY A 50 -30.84 -10.38 -6.31
C GLY A 50 -29.73 -9.34 -6.52
N LEU A 51 -29.10 -9.35 -7.70
CA LEU A 51 -28.10 -8.34 -8.08
C LEU A 51 -28.70 -6.92 -8.15
N VAL A 52 -29.90 -6.77 -8.72
CA VAL A 52 -30.61 -5.48 -8.73
C VAL A 52 -30.91 -4.98 -7.31
N LEU A 53 -31.37 -5.86 -6.42
CA LEU A 53 -31.60 -5.52 -5.02
C LEU A 53 -30.31 -5.05 -4.34
N MET A 54 -29.19 -5.74 -4.57
CA MET A 54 -27.88 -5.34 -4.03
C MET A 54 -27.41 -3.98 -4.56
N LEU A 55 -27.56 -3.72 -5.86
CA LEU A 55 -27.23 -2.42 -6.45
C LEU A 55 -28.16 -1.30 -5.93
N SER A 56 -29.42 -1.61 -5.67
CA SER A 56 -30.35 -0.65 -5.07
C SER A 56 -29.99 -0.35 -3.61
N LEU A 57 -29.58 -1.36 -2.84
CA LEU A 57 -29.09 -1.21 -1.47
C LEU A 57 -27.81 -0.35 -1.43
N TRP A 58 -26.85 -0.60 -2.33
CA TRP A 58 -25.67 0.25 -2.49
C TRP A 58 -26.04 1.71 -2.74
N ASN A 59 -26.97 1.98 -3.66
CA ASN A 59 -27.41 3.34 -3.95
C ASN A 59 -28.13 3.99 -2.77
N LEU A 60 -28.92 3.21 -2.02
CA LEU A 60 -29.56 3.70 -0.80
C LEU A 60 -28.51 4.12 0.23
N VAL A 61 -27.54 3.26 0.52
CA VAL A 61 -26.45 3.57 1.47
C VAL A 61 -25.65 4.79 1.01
N LYS A 62 -25.32 4.87 -0.29
CA LYS A 62 -24.68 6.04 -0.90
C LYS A 62 -25.47 7.32 -0.63
N ILE A 63 -26.78 7.34 -0.92
CA ILE A 63 -27.61 8.54 -0.79
C ILE A 63 -27.77 8.94 0.68
N VAL A 64 -28.01 7.97 1.57
CA VAL A 64 -28.28 8.22 2.99
C VAL A 64 -27.04 8.71 3.72
N PHE A 65 -25.90 8.04 3.53
CA PHE A 65 -24.71 8.26 4.35
C PHE A 65 -23.61 9.05 3.64
N LEU A 66 -23.37 8.81 2.35
CA LEU A 66 -22.19 9.33 1.65
C LEU A 66 -22.47 10.56 0.76
N GLY A 67 -23.71 10.75 0.32
CA GLY A 67 -24.09 11.80 -0.63
C GLY A 67 -23.43 11.63 -2.00
N SER A 68 -22.72 12.67 -2.46
CA SER A 68 -21.99 12.65 -3.74
C SER A 68 -20.62 12.00 -3.59
N LEU A 69 -20.36 10.97 -4.38
CA LEU A 69 -19.06 10.32 -4.52
C LEU A 69 -18.08 11.25 -5.23
N ARG A 70 -16.84 11.30 -4.75
CA ARG A 70 -15.74 12.05 -5.36
C ARG A 70 -14.98 11.15 -6.34
N GLU A 71 -14.31 11.74 -7.31
CA GLU A 71 -13.58 10.98 -8.34
C GLU A 71 -12.52 10.05 -7.73
N ALA A 72 -11.73 10.57 -6.78
CA ALA A 72 -10.73 9.77 -6.07
C ALA A 72 -11.32 8.57 -5.30
N GLU A 73 -12.59 8.66 -4.88
CA GLU A 73 -13.26 7.53 -4.21
C GLU A 73 -13.70 6.48 -5.21
N VAL A 74 -14.21 6.91 -6.37
CA VAL A 74 -14.66 6.02 -7.45
C VAL A 74 -13.47 5.28 -8.06
N GLU A 75 -12.36 5.97 -8.31
CA GLU A 75 -11.14 5.37 -8.85
C GLU A 75 -10.60 4.29 -7.91
N ARG A 76 -10.46 4.63 -6.63
CA ARG A 76 -10.05 3.69 -5.57
C ARG A 76 -10.97 2.48 -5.47
N LEU A 77 -12.28 2.71 -5.52
CA LEU A 77 -13.28 1.64 -5.48
C LEU A 77 -13.13 0.69 -6.67
N ASN A 78 -12.91 1.24 -7.88
CA ASN A 78 -12.75 0.46 -9.10
C ASN A 78 -11.49 -0.40 -9.06
N GLU A 79 -10.35 0.20 -8.71
CA GLU A 79 -9.08 -0.54 -8.58
C GLU A 79 -9.17 -1.69 -7.58
N GLN A 80 -9.78 -1.42 -6.42
CA GLN A 80 -9.85 -2.43 -5.37
C GLN A 80 -10.90 -3.50 -5.69
N ALA A 81 -12.06 -3.12 -6.24
CA ALA A 81 -13.08 -4.08 -6.64
C ALA A 81 -12.54 -5.10 -7.65
N TRP A 82 -11.76 -4.66 -8.64
CA TRP A 82 -11.13 -5.56 -9.60
C TRP A 82 -10.15 -6.53 -8.94
N ARG A 83 -9.32 -6.03 -8.01
CA ARG A 83 -8.38 -6.88 -7.25
C ARG A 83 -9.10 -7.94 -6.43
N GLU A 84 -10.11 -7.56 -5.65
CA GLU A 84 -10.88 -8.52 -4.83
C GLU A 84 -11.63 -9.54 -5.67
N LEU A 85 -12.20 -9.12 -6.81
CA LEU A 85 -12.89 -10.03 -7.73
C LEU A 85 -11.95 -11.14 -8.21
N MET A 86 -10.70 -10.79 -8.53
CA MET A 86 -9.69 -11.77 -8.91
C MET A 86 -9.31 -12.70 -7.76
N GLU A 87 -9.16 -12.16 -6.55
CA GLU A 87 -8.86 -12.96 -5.36
C GLU A 87 -9.97 -13.97 -5.04
N ILE A 88 -11.23 -13.52 -5.10
CA ILE A 88 -12.41 -14.37 -4.95
C ILE A 88 -12.44 -15.44 -6.04
N LEU A 89 -12.17 -15.07 -7.30
CA LEU A 89 -12.12 -16.03 -8.40
C LEU A 89 -11.07 -17.12 -8.15
N PHE A 90 -9.89 -16.75 -7.66
CA PHE A 90 -8.88 -17.72 -7.24
C PHE A 90 -9.36 -18.60 -6.08
N ALA A 91 -10.02 -18.03 -5.07
CA ALA A 91 -10.61 -18.79 -3.97
C ALA A 91 -11.66 -19.81 -4.46
N VAL A 92 -12.52 -19.43 -5.43
CA VAL A 92 -13.51 -20.35 -6.03
C VAL A 92 -12.84 -21.57 -6.67
N THR A 93 -11.66 -21.41 -7.28
CA THR A 93 -10.97 -22.55 -7.90
C THR A 93 -10.49 -23.59 -6.89
N ILE A 94 -10.11 -23.16 -5.68
CA ILE A 94 -9.69 -24.05 -4.59
C ILE A 94 -10.90 -24.77 -4.00
N PHE A 95 -12.03 -24.07 -3.83
CA PHE A 95 -13.24 -24.63 -3.22
C PHE A 95 -14.28 -25.11 -4.24
N ARG A 96 -13.87 -25.53 -5.44
CA ARG A 96 -14.79 -25.86 -6.55
C ARG A 96 -15.95 -26.80 -6.16
N GLN A 97 -15.73 -27.70 -5.21
CA GLN A 97 -16.71 -28.71 -4.79
C GLN A 97 -17.90 -28.15 -3.99
N ASP A 98 -17.77 -26.99 -3.35
CA ASP A 98 -18.80 -26.40 -2.49
C ASP A 98 -19.59 -25.27 -3.19
N PHE A 99 -19.48 -25.16 -4.52
CA PHE A 99 -20.15 -24.10 -5.30
C PHE A 99 -21.68 -24.24 -5.25
N SER A 100 -22.30 -23.36 -4.45
CA SER A 100 -23.75 -23.30 -4.26
C SER A 100 -24.30 -21.90 -4.54
N VAL A 101 -25.61 -21.79 -4.73
CA VAL A 101 -26.29 -20.48 -4.86
C VAL A 101 -26.06 -19.62 -3.61
N GLY A 102 -26.00 -20.25 -2.43
CA GLY A 102 -25.65 -19.60 -1.17
C GLY A 102 -24.24 -19.02 -1.17
N PHE A 103 -23.26 -19.74 -1.74
CA PHE A 103 -21.89 -19.23 -1.88
C PHE A 103 -21.82 -17.96 -2.74
N ILE A 104 -22.49 -17.94 -3.90
CA ILE A 104 -22.54 -16.74 -4.76
C ILE A 104 -23.15 -15.57 -3.99
N SER A 105 -24.20 -15.82 -3.20
CA SER A 105 -24.81 -14.79 -2.34
C SER A 105 -23.85 -14.25 -1.29
N LEU A 106 -23.06 -15.11 -0.64
CA LEU A 106 -22.04 -14.71 0.34
C LEU A 106 -20.92 -13.88 -0.31
N VAL A 107 -20.46 -14.28 -1.50
CA VAL A 107 -19.45 -13.51 -2.28
C VAL A 107 -19.95 -12.11 -2.63
N VAL A 108 -21.16 -11.99 -3.18
CA VAL A 108 -21.73 -10.70 -3.57
C VAL A 108 -21.94 -9.81 -2.33
N THR A 109 -22.36 -10.40 -1.22
CA THR A 109 -22.51 -9.70 0.06
C THR A 109 -21.16 -9.20 0.57
N LEU A 110 -20.13 -10.06 0.58
CA LEU A 110 -18.77 -9.70 0.99
C LEU A 110 -18.21 -8.53 0.16
N LEU A 111 -18.36 -8.58 -1.17
CA LEU A 111 -17.93 -7.50 -2.06
C LEU A 111 -18.65 -6.18 -1.76
N LEU A 112 -19.96 -6.21 -1.52
CA LEU A 112 -20.72 -5.03 -1.13
C LEU A 112 -20.17 -4.45 0.18
N ILE A 113 -19.93 -5.28 1.20
CA ILE A 113 -19.48 -4.79 2.50
C ILE A 113 -18.05 -4.25 2.40
N LYS A 114 -17.13 -4.95 1.71
CA LYS A 114 -15.77 -4.46 1.43
C LYS A 114 -15.80 -3.10 0.75
N SER A 115 -16.68 -2.92 -0.23
CA SER A 115 -16.84 -1.63 -0.92
C SER A 115 -17.28 -0.51 0.04
N LEU A 116 -18.17 -0.79 1.00
CA LEU A 116 -18.57 0.17 2.04
C LEU A 116 -17.41 0.53 2.98
N HIS A 117 -16.56 -0.44 3.33
CA HIS A 117 -15.39 -0.20 4.18
C HIS A 117 -14.34 0.68 3.50
N TRP A 118 -14.03 0.42 2.23
CA TRP A 118 -13.08 1.27 1.49
C TRP A 118 -13.58 2.70 1.40
N MET A 119 -14.89 2.87 1.21
CA MET A 119 -15.54 4.16 1.23
C MET A 119 -15.44 4.84 2.60
N ALA A 120 -15.70 4.12 3.70
CA ALA A 120 -15.57 4.63 5.06
C ALA A 120 -14.13 5.11 5.33
N GLN A 121 -13.14 4.29 4.99
CA GLN A 121 -11.72 4.60 5.16
C GLN A 121 -11.34 5.88 4.41
N LYS A 122 -11.74 6.02 3.14
CA LYS A 122 -11.41 7.20 2.33
C LYS A 122 -12.14 8.47 2.77
N ARG A 123 -13.35 8.35 3.31
CA ARG A 123 -14.08 9.49 3.89
C ARG A 123 -13.43 9.99 5.17
N VAL A 124 -13.02 9.08 6.06
CA VAL A 124 -12.32 9.44 7.30
C VAL A 124 -10.97 10.11 6.99
N GLU A 125 -10.17 9.54 6.08
CA GLU A 125 -8.89 10.11 5.64
C GLU A 125 -9.05 11.53 5.05
N TYR A 126 -10.12 11.75 4.28
CA TYR A 126 -10.41 13.08 3.75
C TYR A 126 -10.81 14.09 4.82
N ILE A 127 -11.67 13.68 5.76
CA ILE A 127 -12.11 14.55 6.85
C ILE A 127 -10.90 14.94 7.72
N GLU A 128 -9.98 14.01 7.98
CA GLU A 128 -8.75 14.28 8.72
C GLU A 128 -7.85 15.33 8.05
N THR A 129 -7.83 15.36 6.72
CA THR A 129 -6.98 16.28 5.93
C THR A 129 -7.66 17.60 5.60
N THR A 130 -8.96 17.74 5.85
CA THR A 130 -9.74 18.94 5.50
C THR A 130 -9.90 19.84 6.74
N PRO A 131 -9.50 21.12 6.68
CA PRO A 131 -9.40 22.00 7.85
C PRO A 131 -10.74 22.50 8.40
N SER A 132 -11.82 22.47 7.61
CA SER A 132 -13.15 22.86 8.07
C SER A 132 -14.22 21.94 7.49
N VAL A 133 -14.91 21.23 8.37
CA VAL A 133 -15.97 20.28 8.03
C VAL A 133 -17.24 20.67 8.77
N THR A 134 -18.39 20.54 8.10
CA THR A 134 -19.68 20.91 8.70
C THR A 134 -20.13 19.87 9.72
N LEU A 135 -20.87 20.29 10.75
CA LEU A 135 -21.43 19.36 11.77
C LEU A 135 -22.28 18.24 11.15
N LEU A 136 -23.02 18.55 10.09
CA LEU A 136 -23.80 17.56 9.35
C LEU A 136 -22.90 16.46 8.75
N SER A 137 -21.71 16.82 8.28
CA SER A 137 -20.73 15.87 7.76
C SER A 137 -20.21 14.94 8.85
N HIS A 138 -19.98 15.46 10.06
CA HIS A 138 -19.64 14.64 11.24
C HIS A 138 -20.76 13.67 11.61
N VAL A 139 -22.01 14.14 11.68
CA VAL A 139 -23.16 13.27 12.00
C VAL A 139 -23.30 12.16 10.95
N ARG A 140 -23.16 12.48 9.67
CA ARG A 140 -23.23 11.49 8.58
C ARG A 140 -22.14 10.43 8.72
N ILE A 141 -20.88 10.80 8.88
CA ILE A 141 -19.80 9.82 8.96
C ILE A 141 -19.89 8.96 10.22
N VAL A 142 -20.24 9.55 11.38
CA VAL A 142 -20.43 8.78 12.62
C VAL A 142 -21.59 7.79 12.48
N SER A 143 -22.73 8.23 11.94
CA SER A 143 -23.87 7.33 11.70
C SER A 143 -23.51 6.20 10.72
N PHE A 144 -22.68 6.48 9.70
CA PHE A 144 -22.21 5.48 8.75
C PHE A 144 -21.27 4.45 9.40
N LEU A 145 -20.33 4.91 10.23
CA LEU A 145 -19.40 4.02 10.95
C LEU A 145 -20.13 3.14 11.97
N VAL A 146 -21.12 3.69 12.68
CA VAL A 146 -21.96 2.90 13.61
C VAL A 146 -22.80 1.87 12.86
N PHE A 147 -23.41 2.26 11.74
CA PHE A 147 -24.13 1.32 10.87
C PHE A 147 -23.22 0.18 10.40
N LEU A 148 -22.00 0.50 9.97
CA LEU A 148 -21.03 -0.48 9.50
C LEU A 148 -20.61 -1.43 10.62
N LEU A 149 -20.33 -0.91 11.81
CA LEU A 149 -19.95 -1.74 12.97
C LEU A 149 -21.07 -2.72 13.37
N VAL A 150 -22.32 -2.26 13.39
CA VAL A 150 -23.47 -3.14 13.68
C VAL A 150 -23.58 -4.24 12.62
N LEU A 151 -23.43 -3.89 11.34
CA LEU A 151 -23.44 -4.86 10.25
C LEU A 151 -22.32 -5.90 10.39
N ASP A 152 -21.09 -5.46 10.69
CA ASP A 152 -19.94 -6.34 10.86
C ASP A 152 -20.11 -7.30 12.04
N CYS A 153 -20.63 -6.81 13.17
CA CYS A 153 -20.93 -7.63 14.34
C CYS A 153 -22.00 -8.68 14.03
N LEU A 154 -23.07 -8.32 13.32
CA LEU A 154 -24.13 -9.25 12.93
C LEU A 154 -23.61 -10.33 11.99
N LEU A 155 -22.82 -9.96 10.98
CA LEU A 155 -22.26 -10.89 10.00
C LEU A 155 -21.23 -11.82 10.61
N THR A 156 -20.33 -11.28 11.43
CA THR A 156 -19.35 -12.05 12.19
C THR A 156 -20.05 -13.04 13.12
N TYR A 157 -21.06 -12.59 13.87
CA TYR A 157 -21.84 -13.47 14.73
C TYR A 157 -22.54 -14.59 13.94
N SER A 158 -23.20 -14.25 12.83
CA SER A 158 -23.89 -15.22 11.99
C SER A 158 -22.92 -16.27 11.40
N SER A 159 -21.73 -15.83 10.98
CA SER A 159 -20.73 -16.68 10.34
C SER A 159 -20.03 -17.59 11.33
N ILE A 160 -19.71 -17.09 12.54
CA ILE A 160 -19.18 -17.93 13.63
C ILE A 160 -20.24 -18.96 14.05
N ARG A 161 -21.51 -18.58 14.16
CA ARG A 161 -22.59 -19.50 14.49
C ARG A 161 -22.72 -20.61 13.45
N GLN A 162 -22.65 -20.25 12.17
CA GLN A 162 -22.66 -21.21 11.07
C GLN A 162 -21.42 -22.13 11.13
N LEU A 163 -20.24 -21.59 11.41
CA LEU A 163 -19.00 -22.36 11.52
C LEU A 163 -19.06 -23.40 12.65
N ILE A 164 -19.62 -23.04 13.81
CA ILE A 164 -19.78 -23.96 14.94
C ILE A 164 -20.77 -25.09 14.59
N GLN A 165 -21.83 -24.79 13.85
CA GLN A 165 -22.83 -25.77 13.44
C GLN A 165 -22.34 -26.71 12.33
N SER A 166 -21.53 -26.20 11.41
CA SER A 166 -20.98 -26.96 10.27
C SER A 166 -19.45 -26.79 10.16
N PRO A 167 -18.66 -27.40 11.06
CA PRO A 167 -17.20 -27.21 11.10
C PRO A 167 -16.46 -27.80 9.89
N LYS A 168 -17.14 -28.64 9.09
CA LYS A 168 -16.58 -29.24 7.86
C LYS A 168 -16.66 -28.32 6.65
N ALA A 169 -17.38 -27.20 6.72
CA ALA A 169 -17.55 -26.28 5.61
C ALA A 169 -16.32 -25.37 5.47
N SER A 170 -15.34 -25.81 4.66
CA SER A 170 -14.07 -25.08 4.44
C SER A 170 -14.31 -23.65 3.92
N MET A 171 -15.31 -23.45 3.05
CA MET A 171 -15.72 -22.13 2.57
C MET A 171 -16.22 -21.19 3.67
N SER A 172 -16.98 -21.70 4.64
CA SER A 172 -17.52 -20.85 5.71
C SER A 172 -16.41 -20.27 6.58
N VAL A 173 -15.27 -20.96 6.67
CA VAL A 173 -14.10 -20.44 7.39
C VAL A 173 -13.50 -19.24 6.68
N PHE A 174 -13.37 -19.27 5.35
CA PHE A 174 -12.89 -18.13 4.54
C PHE A 174 -13.70 -16.87 4.86
N PHE A 175 -15.03 -16.96 4.75
CA PHE A 175 -15.90 -15.81 5.05
C PHE A 175 -15.83 -15.37 6.51
N THR A 176 -15.66 -16.30 7.45
CA THR A 176 -15.52 -15.96 8.87
C THR A 176 -14.28 -15.10 9.12
N PHE A 177 -13.12 -15.50 8.59
CA PHE A 177 -11.90 -14.71 8.72
C PHE A 177 -12.00 -13.37 8.02
N GLU A 178 -12.55 -13.33 6.81
CA GLU A 178 -12.81 -12.07 6.11
C GLU A 178 -13.68 -11.14 6.95
N TYR A 179 -14.84 -11.58 7.45
CA TYR A 179 -15.71 -10.74 8.30
C TYR A 179 -15.04 -10.30 9.60
N MET A 180 -14.23 -11.15 10.23
CA MET A 180 -13.44 -10.76 11.41
C MET A 180 -12.43 -9.66 11.08
N ILE A 181 -11.75 -9.76 9.94
CA ILE A 181 -10.81 -8.73 9.47
C ILE A 181 -11.55 -7.42 9.21
N LEU A 182 -12.67 -7.46 8.49
CA LEU A 182 -13.52 -6.29 8.26
C LEU A 182 -13.95 -5.63 9.59
N ALA A 183 -14.46 -6.42 10.56
CA ALA A 183 -14.83 -5.91 11.88
C ALA A 183 -13.66 -5.21 12.60
N THR A 184 -12.46 -5.80 12.58
CA THR A 184 -11.27 -5.17 13.18
C THR A 184 -10.86 -3.89 12.47
N THR A 185 -11.03 -3.80 11.14
CA THR A 185 -10.78 -2.54 10.41
C THR A 185 -11.78 -1.46 10.79
N THR A 186 -13.06 -1.78 10.93
CA THR A 186 -14.08 -0.80 11.32
C THR A 186 -13.82 -0.24 12.71
N VAL A 187 -13.47 -1.10 13.68
CA VAL A 187 -13.07 -0.66 15.03
C VAL A 187 -11.86 0.27 14.96
N SER A 188 -10.84 -0.08 14.19
CA SER A 188 -9.64 0.77 14.02
C SER A 188 -9.98 2.13 13.40
N ILE A 189 -10.86 2.18 12.40
CA ILE A 189 -11.31 3.42 11.75
C ILE A 189 -12.12 4.29 12.74
N ILE A 190 -13.00 3.68 13.55
CA ILE A 190 -13.79 4.40 14.57
C ILE A 190 -12.88 5.03 15.61
N VAL A 191 -11.91 4.28 16.14
CA VAL A 191 -10.99 4.80 17.15
C VAL A 191 -10.07 5.88 16.56
N LYS A 192 -9.60 5.72 15.32
CA LYS A 192 -8.85 6.78 14.61
C LYS A 192 -9.70 8.05 14.42
N TYR A 193 -10.97 7.90 14.08
CA TYR A 193 -11.89 9.04 13.97
C TYR A 193 -12.14 9.71 15.32
N ALA A 194 -12.28 8.93 16.41
CA ALA A 194 -12.38 9.46 17.76
C ALA A 194 -11.13 10.25 18.17
N PHE A 195 -9.94 9.79 17.77
CA PHE A 195 -8.69 10.54 17.97
C PHE A 195 -8.72 11.88 17.24
N TYR A 196 -9.17 11.91 15.98
CA TYR A 196 -9.33 13.15 15.22
C TYR A 196 -10.33 14.12 15.88
N VAL A 197 -11.50 13.63 16.34
CA VAL A 197 -12.48 14.49 17.05
C VAL A 197 -11.89 15.02 18.36
N THR A 198 -11.16 14.20 19.11
CA THR A 198 -10.50 14.63 20.35
C THR A 198 -9.44 15.69 20.09
N ASP A 199 -8.71 15.59 18.98
CA ASP A 199 -7.72 16.57 18.54
C ASP A 199 -8.38 17.92 18.20
N ILE A 200 -9.52 17.91 17.50
CA ILE A 200 -10.31 19.12 17.24
C ILE A 200 -10.78 19.77 18.55
N LEU A 201 -11.27 18.97 19.50
CA LEU A 201 -11.75 19.48 20.79
C LEU A 201 -10.63 20.08 21.64
N LYS A 202 -9.38 19.68 21.40
CA LYS A 202 -8.18 20.22 22.05
C LYS A 202 -7.50 21.31 21.21
N GLU A 203 -8.20 21.87 20.23
CA GLU A 203 -7.68 22.93 19.35
C GLU A 203 -6.35 22.54 18.65
N GLY A 204 -6.14 21.24 18.41
CA GLY A 204 -4.92 20.72 17.78
C GLY A 204 -3.72 20.56 18.72
N GLN A 205 -3.86 20.83 20.02
CA GLN A 205 -2.76 20.76 21.00
C GLN A 205 -2.51 19.34 21.55
N TRP A 206 -2.99 18.28 20.89
CA TRP A 206 -2.80 16.92 21.38
C TRP A 206 -1.44 16.32 20.98
N GLU A 207 -0.41 16.61 21.76
CA GLU A 207 0.97 16.16 21.49
C GLU A 207 1.12 14.63 21.35
N GLY A 208 0.28 13.85 22.04
CA GLY A 208 0.33 12.38 22.02
C GLY A 208 -0.37 11.70 20.83
N LYS A 209 -1.14 12.43 20.01
CA LYS A 209 -1.94 11.86 18.91
C LYS A 209 -1.13 10.93 17.98
N PRO A 210 0.07 11.31 17.48
CA PRO A 210 0.82 10.46 16.54
C PRO A 210 1.21 9.11 17.15
N VAL A 211 1.54 9.10 18.45
CA VAL A 211 1.94 7.89 19.19
C VAL A 211 0.76 6.94 19.35
N TYR A 212 -0.42 7.44 19.75
CA TYR A 212 -1.61 6.60 19.89
C TYR A 212 -2.12 6.07 18.55
N THR A 213 -2.12 6.90 17.50
CA THR A 213 -2.46 6.46 16.14
C THR A 213 -1.50 5.37 15.66
N PHE A 214 -0.20 5.52 15.93
CA PHE A 214 0.79 4.51 15.62
C PHE A 214 0.49 3.17 16.32
N TYR A 215 0.24 3.18 17.64
CA TYR A 215 -0.08 1.96 18.39
C TYR A 215 -1.34 1.28 17.87
N LEU A 216 -2.38 2.05 17.56
CA LEU A 216 -3.61 1.55 16.97
C LEU A 216 -3.36 0.86 15.63
N GLU A 217 -2.56 1.49 14.76
CA GLU A 217 -2.25 0.93 13.45
C GLU A 217 -1.34 -0.32 13.54
N LEU A 218 -0.41 -0.36 14.50
CA LEU A 218 0.43 -1.52 14.79
C LEU A 218 -0.39 -2.70 15.33
N VAL A 219 -1.29 -2.46 16.29
CA VAL A 219 -2.15 -3.50 16.86
C VAL A 219 -3.08 -4.07 15.80
N ARG A 220 -3.69 -3.21 14.97
CA ARG A 220 -4.49 -3.65 13.83
C ARG A 220 -3.67 -4.54 12.88
N ASP A 221 -2.47 -4.13 12.50
CA ASP A 221 -1.62 -4.92 11.58
C ASP A 221 -1.21 -6.26 12.17
N LEU A 222 -0.90 -6.30 13.47
CA LEU A 222 -0.59 -7.54 14.18
C LEU A 222 -1.80 -8.48 14.22
N LEU A 223 -3.00 -7.95 14.50
CA LEU A 223 -4.23 -8.73 14.50
C LEU A 223 -4.51 -9.30 13.10
N HIS A 224 -4.41 -8.47 12.06
CA HIS A 224 -4.59 -8.92 10.67
C HIS A 224 -3.57 -10.01 10.29
N LEU A 225 -2.28 -9.79 10.56
CA LEU A 225 -1.24 -10.76 10.28
C LEU A 225 -1.50 -12.08 11.00
N SER A 226 -1.93 -12.02 12.27
CA SER A 226 -2.27 -13.22 13.04
C SER A 226 -3.47 -13.97 12.47
N MET A 227 -4.51 -13.26 12.02
CA MET A 227 -5.71 -13.85 11.41
C MET A 227 -5.38 -14.50 10.07
N TYR A 228 -4.66 -13.81 9.18
CA TYR A 228 -4.24 -14.38 7.89
C TYR A 228 -3.28 -15.55 8.05
N LEU A 229 -2.34 -15.49 9.00
CA LEU A 229 -1.44 -16.61 9.28
C LEU A 229 -2.22 -17.82 9.82
N CYS A 230 -3.16 -17.61 10.75
CA CYS A 230 -4.03 -18.66 11.26
C CYS A 230 -4.84 -19.31 10.14
N PHE A 231 -5.44 -18.48 9.28
CA PHE A 231 -6.21 -18.95 8.14
C PHE A 231 -5.36 -19.72 7.12
N PHE A 232 -4.17 -19.20 6.79
CA PHE A 232 -3.20 -19.85 5.91
C PHE A 232 -2.81 -21.23 6.45
N LEU A 233 -2.42 -21.32 7.73
CA LEU A 233 -2.03 -22.58 8.36
C LEU A 233 -3.18 -23.59 8.38
N MET A 234 -4.40 -23.12 8.67
CA MET A 234 -5.57 -23.99 8.71
C MET A 234 -5.89 -24.59 7.33
N ILE A 235 -5.83 -23.79 6.25
CA ILE A 235 -6.01 -24.33 4.89
C ILE A 235 -4.81 -25.18 4.47
N PHE A 236 -3.60 -24.77 4.79
CA PHE A 236 -2.38 -25.49 4.43
C PHE A 236 -2.37 -26.93 4.97
N MET A 237 -2.80 -27.11 6.21
CA MET A 237 -2.89 -28.44 6.83
C MET A 237 -3.99 -29.32 6.22
N ASN A 238 -5.06 -28.73 5.70
CA ASN A 238 -6.23 -29.49 5.23
C ASN A 238 -6.25 -29.73 3.72
N HIS A 239 -5.75 -28.77 2.93
CA HIS A 239 -5.89 -28.72 1.47
C HIS A 239 -4.57 -28.49 0.72
N GLY A 240 -3.45 -28.28 1.42
CA GLY A 240 -2.16 -27.92 0.81
C GLY A 240 -2.03 -26.42 0.55
N LEU A 241 -1.08 -26.01 -0.29
CA LEU A 241 -0.65 -24.61 -0.43
C LEU A 241 -1.74 -23.67 -0.96
N PRO A 242 -2.26 -22.71 -0.16
CA PRO A 242 -3.28 -21.77 -0.62
C PRO A 242 -2.62 -20.56 -1.31
N LEU A 243 -2.36 -20.67 -2.62
CA LEU A 243 -1.70 -19.61 -3.39
C LEU A 243 -2.40 -18.24 -3.28
N HIS A 244 -3.73 -18.21 -3.18
CA HIS A 244 -4.50 -16.97 -3.01
C HIS A 244 -4.12 -16.19 -1.74
N LEU A 245 -3.73 -16.86 -0.65
CA LEU A 245 -3.40 -16.19 0.62
C LEU A 245 -1.95 -15.72 0.72
N ILE A 246 -1.08 -16.14 -0.19
CA ILE A 246 0.34 -15.78 -0.15
C ILE A 246 0.50 -14.27 -0.32
N ARG A 247 -0.24 -13.68 -1.26
CA ARG A 247 -0.19 -12.24 -1.51
C ARG A 247 -0.66 -11.46 -0.29
N GLU A 248 -1.76 -11.89 0.33
CA GLU A 248 -2.41 -11.17 1.42
C GLU A 248 -1.57 -11.25 2.70
N LEU A 249 -0.96 -12.41 2.93
CA LEU A 249 0.04 -12.60 3.98
C LEU A 249 1.30 -11.77 3.74
N TYR A 250 1.78 -11.70 2.49
CA TYR A 250 2.95 -10.89 2.15
C TYR A 250 2.70 -9.38 2.31
N GLU A 251 1.55 -8.90 1.83
CA GLU A 251 1.18 -7.48 1.95
C GLU A 251 1.03 -7.09 3.44
N THR A 252 0.35 -7.91 4.24
CA THR A 252 0.20 -7.65 5.69
C THR A 252 1.54 -7.72 6.44
N PHE A 253 2.38 -8.70 6.13
CA PHE A 253 3.73 -8.80 6.72
C PHE A 253 4.62 -7.62 6.32
N ARG A 254 4.60 -7.19 5.05
CA ARG A 254 5.36 -6.02 4.58
C ARG A 254 4.91 -4.77 5.34
N ASN A 255 3.60 -4.54 5.45
CA ASN A 255 3.05 -3.38 6.16
C ASN A 255 3.48 -3.38 7.63
N PHE A 256 3.37 -4.52 8.31
CA PHE A 256 3.84 -4.68 9.68
C PHE A 256 5.35 -4.39 9.82
N LYS A 257 6.19 -4.94 8.94
CA LYS A 257 7.65 -4.72 8.94
C LYS A 257 8.00 -3.24 8.76
N ILE A 258 7.33 -2.55 7.83
CA ILE A 258 7.53 -1.12 7.61
C ILE A 258 7.20 -0.36 8.90
N ARG A 259 6.03 -0.61 9.51
CA ARG A 259 5.64 0.06 10.76
C ARG A 259 6.57 -0.21 11.93
N VAL A 260 7.04 -1.45 12.09
CA VAL A 260 8.02 -1.78 13.14
C VAL A 260 9.33 -1.03 12.90
N THR A 261 9.77 -0.93 11.65
CA THR A 261 10.97 -0.17 11.28
C THR A 261 10.80 1.33 11.61
N ASP A 262 9.64 1.89 11.28
CA ASP A 262 9.30 3.28 11.58
C ASP A 262 9.24 3.54 13.10
N TYR A 263 8.72 2.59 13.88
CA TYR A 263 8.71 2.68 15.35
C TYR A 263 10.10 2.65 15.96
N LEU A 264 10.94 1.72 15.52
CA LEU A 264 12.31 1.62 16.01
C LEU A 264 13.09 2.91 15.67
N ARG A 265 12.85 3.47 14.49
CA ARG A 265 13.39 4.78 14.09
C ARG A 265 12.86 5.91 14.97
N TYR A 266 11.54 5.98 15.17
CA TYR A 266 10.90 6.97 16.06
C TYR A 266 11.47 6.92 17.48
N ARG A 267 11.57 5.73 18.06
CA ARG A 267 12.10 5.52 19.40
C ARG A 267 13.57 5.89 19.49
N LYS A 268 14.39 5.56 18.48
CA LYS A 268 15.82 5.91 18.45
C LYS A 268 16.06 7.42 18.39
N ILE A 269 15.24 8.15 17.64
CA ILE A 269 15.31 9.62 17.55
C ILE A 269 14.82 10.24 18.87
N THR A 270 13.71 9.74 19.40
CA THR A 270 13.07 10.30 20.61
C THR A 270 13.86 10.00 21.89
N SER A 271 14.45 8.81 22.03
CA SER A 271 15.14 8.39 23.26
C SER A 271 16.39 9.22 23.57
N ASN A 272 16.86 10.02 22.61
CA ASN A 272 17.99 10.91 22.77
C ASN A 272 17.61 12.38 22.61
N MET A 273 16.33 12.75 22.44
CA MET A 273 15.98 14.16 22.18
C MET A 273 16.23 15.07 23.37
N ASN A 274 15.85 14.65 24.59
CA ASN A 274 16.05 15.47 25.78
C ASN A 274 17.53 15.53 26.20
N ASP A 275 18.29 14.45 25.94
CA ASP A 275 19.70 14.38 26.30
C ASP A 275 20.61 15.01 25.22
N ARG A 276 20.21 15.04 23.94
CA ARG A 276 21.04 15.58 22.84
C ARG A 276 20.91 17.08 22.65
N PHE A 277 19.75 17.66 22.95
CA PHE A 277 19.49 19.07 22.66
C PHE A 277 19.28 19.83 23.97
N PRO A 278 20.11 20.86 24.26
CA PRO A 278 19.91 21.70 25.42
C PRO A 278 18.60 22.48 25.27
N ASP A 279 17.94 22.73 26.40
CA ASP A 279 16.83 23.67 26.48
C ASP A 279 17.37 25.09 26.26
N ALA A 280 16.64 25.89 25.48
CA ALA A 280 16.98 27.29 25.27
C ALA A 280 16.75 28.08 26.57
N THR A 281 17.69 28.98 26.91
CA THR A 281 17.49 29.90 28.04
C THR A 281 16.42 30.95 27.65
N PRO A 282 15.68 31.50 28.62
CA PRO A 282 14.66 32.51 28.33
C PRO A 282 15.22 33.75 27.61
N GLU A 283 16.49 34.07 27.81
CA GLU A 283 17.20 35.17 27.12
C GLU A 283 17.48 34.83 25.64
N GLU A 284 17.88 33.59 25.33
CA GLU A 284 18.06 33.15 23.94
C GLU A 284 16.73 33.09 23.17
N LEU A 285 15.63 32.78 23.88
CA LEU A 285 14.28 32.73 23.32
C LEU A 285 13.74 34.12 22.99
N SER A 286 14.08 35.12 23.81
CA SER A 286 13.71 36.53 23.58
C SER A 286 14.49 37.19 22.42
N SER A 287 15.68 36.67 22.08
CA SER A 287 16.56 37.26 21.06
C SER A 287 16.40 36.67 19.66
N ASN A 288 15.94 35.42 19.54
CA ASN A 288 15.83 34.70 18.25
C ASN A 288 14.41 34.58 17.70
N ASP A 289 13.51 35.48 18.09
CA ASP A 289 12.09 35.46 17.74
C ASP A 289 11.38 34.24 18.35
N ALA A 290 10.52 34.47 19.34
CA ALA A 290 9.89 33.39 20.11
C ALA A 290 8.88 32.55 19.29
N THR A 291 8.78 32.73 17.97
CA THR A 291 7.79 32.03 17.13
C THR A 291 8.40 30.77 16.50
N CYS A 292 7.78 29.60 16.70
CA CYS A 292 8.23 28.38 16.06
C CYS A 292 7.84 28.37 14.57
N ILE A 293 8.79 28.16 13.65
CA ILE A 293 8.49 28.15 12.20
C ILE A 293 7.64 26.95 11.74
N ILE A 294 7.52 25.90 12.55
CA ILE A 294 6.77 24.68 12.21
C ILE A 294 5.27 24.89 12.46
N CYS A 295 4.89 25.28 13.69
CA CYS A 295 3.48 25.52 14.05
C CYS A 295 3.04 26.99 13.94
N ARG A 296 3.99 27.93 13.83
CA ARG A 296 3.75 29.40 13.82
C ARG A 296 3.16 29.93 15.12
N GLU A 297 3.38 29.24 16.24
CA GLU A 297 2.95 29.64 17.58
C GLU A 297 4.15 30.09 18.43
N GLU A 298 3.89 30.87 19.48
CA GLU A 298 4.91 31.35 20.42
C GLU A 298 5.46 30.20 21.29
N MET A 299 6.76 30.21 21.51
CA MET A 299 7.53 29.20 22.23
C MET A 299 7.74 29.67 23.66
N THR A 300 7.23 28.88 24.62
CA THR A 300 7.54 29.04 26.05
C THR A 300 8.69 28.11 26.48
N THR A 301 8.83 26.97 25.80
CA THR A 301 9.92 26.01 25.96
C THR A 301 10.41 25.57 24.58
N ALA A 302 11.70 25.74 24.29
CA ALA A 302 12.29 25.38 23.01
C ALA A 302 13.56 24.54 23.18
N LYS A 303 13.78 23.62 22.24
CA LYS A 303 15.04 22.88 22.11
C LYS A 303 15.92 23.53 21.05
N LYS A 304 17.20 23.68 21.38
CA LYS A 304 18.20 24.25 20.48
C LYS A 304 18.93 23.13 19.73
N LEU A 305 18.86 23.17 18.41
CA LEU A 305 19.67 22.27 17.56
C LEU A 305 21.12 22.74 17.54
N VAL A 306 22.04 21.84 17.14
CA VAL A 306 23.46 22.16 16.94
C VAL A 306 23.70 23.29 15.93
N CYS A 307 22.76 23.53 15.02
CA CYS A 307 22.79 24.65 14.07
C CYS A 307 22.26 25.98 14.64
N GLY A 308 21.84 26.01 15.92
CA GLY A 308 21.38 27.20 16.63
C GLY A 308 19.87 27.50 16.53
N HIS A 309 19.13 26.82 15.65
CA HIS A 309 17.68 27.06 15.50
C HIS A 309 16.85 26.47 16.64
N LEU A 310 15.78 27.18 17.02
CA LEU A 310 14.89 26.88 18.13
C LEU A 310 13.53 26.39 17.63
N PHE A 311 13.00 25.34 18.25
CA PHE A 311 11.66 24.80 17.96
C PHE A 311 11.02 24.23 19.23
N HIS A 312 9.68 24.14 19.28
CA HIS A 312 9.02 23.34 20.30
C HIS A 312 9.48 21.88 20.22
N VAL A 313 9.54 21.20 21.37
CA VAL A 313 9.94 19.79 21.47
C VAL A 313 9.07 18.89 20.58
N HIS A 314 7.75 19.08 20.60
CA HIS A 314 6.82 18.28 19.80
C HIS A 314 6.95 18.58 18.29
N CYS A 315 7.14 19.84 17.91
CA CYS A 315 7.34 20.25 16.53
C CYS A 315 8.61 19.65 15.94
N LEU A 316 9.73 19.75 16.69
CA LEU A 316 11.00 19.15 16.29
C LEU A 316 10.91 17.63 16.19
N ARG A 317 10.20 16.98 17.13
CA ARG A 317 9.98 15.52 17.09
C ARG A 317 9.23 15.11 15.83
N SER A 318 8.11 15.77 15.52
CA SER A 318 7.31 15.46 14.32
C SER A 318 8.06 15.74 13.01
N TRP A 319 8.95 16.73 13.01
CA TRP A 319 9.80 16.98 11.84
C TRP A 319 10.86 15.87 11.66
N LEU A 320 11.56 15.50 12.73
CA LEU A 320 12.61 14.48 12.72
C LEU A 320 12.12 13.07 12.37
N GLU A 321 10.83 12.78 12.62
CA GLU A 321 10.15 11.58 12.10
C GLU A 321 10.25 11.46 10.58
N ARG A 322 10.11 12.58 9.87
CA ARG A 322 10.07 12.62 8.40
C ARG A 322 11.45 12.88 7.82
N GLN A 323 12.17 13.87 8.36
CA GLN A 323 13.42 14.38 7.81
C GLN A 323 14.46 14.60 8.93
N ASN A 324 15.68 14.12 8.76
CA ASN A 324 16.76 14.27 9.75
C ASN A 324 17.54 15.60 9.61
N THR A 325 16.89 16.64 9.09
CA THR A 325 17.48 17.95 8.79
C THR A 325 16.76 19.06 9.53
N CYS A 326 17.44 20.17 9.79
CA CYS A 326 16.83 21.34 10.41
C CYS A 326 15.78 21.97 9.47
N PRO A 327 14.56 22.28 9.93
CA PRO A 327 13.52 22.92 9.12
C PRO A 327 13.96 24.27 8.51
N THR A 328 14.80 25.02 9.22
CA THR A 328 15.21 26.37 8.80
C THR A 328 16.41 26.33 7.87
N CYS A 329 17.50 25.66 8.26
CA CYS A 329 18.75 25.68 7.48
C CYS A 329 19.06 24.40 6.71
N ARG A 330 18.23 23.36 6.84
CA ARG A 330 18.41 22.03 6.22
C ARG A 330 19.71 21.30 6.60
N ALA A 331 20.48 21.82 7.56
CA ALA A 331 21.65 21.14 8.10
C ALA A 331 21.24 19.83 8.79
N LEU A 332 22.08 18.80 8.69
CA LEU A 332 21.84 17.52 9.36
C LEU A 332 21.85 17.71 10.88
N VAL A 333 20.82 17.17 11.54
CA VAL A 333 20.65 17.28 12.99
C VAL A 333 21.61 16.35 13.75
N VAL A 334 22.16 15.34 13.06
CA VAL A 334 23.21 14.44 13.56
C VAL A 334 24.39 14.52 12.60
N PRO A 335 25.54 15.06 13.00
CA PRO A 335 26.79 14.86 12.27
C PRO A 335 27.06 13.35 12.18
N ALA A 336 27.48 12.85 11.01
CA ALA A 336 27.87 11.45 10.90
C ALA A 336 29.05 11.19 11.85
N ASP A 337 28.86 10.35 12.86
CA ASP A 337 29.95 9.91 13.73
C ASP A 337 31.00 9.17 12.87
N ASN A 338 32.19 9.77 12.75
CA ASN A 338 33.44 9.24 12.19
C ASN A 338 33.45 8.74 10.73
N ALA A 339 33.78 9.65 9.82
CA ALA A 339 34.78 9.37 8.80
C ALA A 339 36.13 9.94 9.28
N THR A 340 36.74 9.29 10.28
CA THR A 340 38.04 9.70 10.81
C THR A 340 39.11 8.74 10.31
N SER A 341 39.95 9.24 9.41
CA SER A 341 41.38 8.92 9.35
C SER A 341 41.80 7.46 9.12
N THR A 342 41.90 7.05 7.86
CA THR A 342 42.89 6.03 7.43
C THR A 342 43.50 6.42 6.08
N ALA A 343 44.49 7.33 6.11
CA ALA A 343 45.61 7.39 5.17
C ALA A 343 46.61 8.48 5.61
N SER A 344 47.31 8.25 6.73
CA SER A 344 48.60 8.87 6.98
C SER A 344 49.42 7.93 7.85
N GLY A 345 50.51 7.42 7.27
CA GLY A 345 51.41 6.51 7.97
C GLY A 345 52.56 6.03 7.10
N ASN A 346 53.53 6.90 6.81
CA ASN A 346 54.96 6.56 6.89
C ASN A 346 55.81 7.85 6.85
N ARG A 347 56.28 8.35 8.00
CA ARG A 347 57.57 8.07 8.69
C ARG A 347 58.74 8.94 8.20
N GLY A 348 59.30 9.73 9.12
CA GLY A 348 60.68 10.22 9.05
C GLY A 348 60.92 11.62 9.61
N ALA A 349 61.21 11.72 10.91
CA ALA A 349 62.14 12.72 11.48
C ALA A 349 63.43 11.94 11.84
N PRO A 350 64.65 12.52 12.02
CA PRO A 350 64.89 13.81 12.69
C PRO A 350 66.10 14.71 12.24
N GLN A 351 65.96 16.01 12.52
CA GLN A 351 66.90 16.94 13.21
C GLN A 351 68.30 17.34 12.63
N GLU A 352 68.50 18.68 12.62
CA GLU A 352 69.74 19.52 12.69
C GLU A 352 70.79 19.56 11.55
N SER A 353 70.97 20.75 10.93
CA SER A 353 72.19 21.59 11.04
C SER A 353 72.25 22.79 10.04
N LEU A 354 72.63 23.95 10.60
CA LEU A 354 73.39 25.10 10.07
C LEU A 354 72.95 25.93 8.82
N GLN A 355 72.48 27.15 9.13
CA GLN A 355 73.08 28.49 8.87
C GLN A 355 73.63 28.91 7.48
N GLN A 356 73.36 30.19 7.16
CA GLN A 356 73.97 31.15 6.20
C GLN A 356 73.25 31.24 4.85
N GLY A 357 72.88 32.42 4.32
CA GLY A 357 73.17 33.80 4.67
C GLY A 357 73.29 34.64 3.38
N ILE A 358 72.33 35.56 3.19
CA ILE A 358 72.38 36.87 2.49
C ILE A 358 72.95 36.97 1.05
N GLY A 359 72.13 37.52 0.15
CA GLY A 359 72.54 38.21 -1.07
C GLY A 359 71.38 38.84 -1.84
N THR A 360 71.17 40.16 -1.65
CA THR A 360 70.84 41.26 -2.61
C THR A 360 70.28 40.88 -4.00
N SER A 361 69.38 41.58 -4.70
CA SER A 361 68.66 42.87 -4.60
C SER A 361 67.90 43.05 -5.94
N SER A 362 66.72 43.72 -5.95
CA SER A 362 66.02 44.36 -7.11
C SER A 362 65.65 43.46 -8.31
N SER A 363 64.52 43.58 -9.02
CA SER A 363 63.52 44.64 -9.27
C SER A 363 62.33 44.02 -10.03
N ASP A 364 61.14 44.63 -9.85
CA ASP A 364 59.99 44.72 -10.75
C ASP A 364 59.33 43.47 -11.38
N GLY A 365 58.02 43.37 -11.21
CA GLY A 365 57.17 42.40 -11.92
C GLY A 365 55.76 42.29 -11.38
N GLN A 366 54.96 43.33 -11.56
CA GLN A 366 53.51 43.33 -11.35
C GLN A 366 52.85 42.27 -12.24
N GLY A 367 52.20 41.27 -11.63
CA GLY A 367 51.32 40.34 -12.35
C GLY A 367 51.20 38.96 -11.72
N SER A 368 50.58 38.83 -10.53
CA SER A 368 50.24 37.49 -9.97
C SER A 368 49.09 37.45 -8.95
N SER A 369 48.37 38.55 -8.70
CA SER A 369 47.28 38.55 -7.69
C SER A 369 45.94 38.01 -8.19
N VAL A 370 45.72 37.88 -9.50
CA VAL A 370 44.44 37.40 -10.06
C VAL A 370 44.39 35.86 -10.16
N ALA A 371 45.54 35.21 -10.39
CA ALA A 371 45.60 33.75 -10.50
C ALA A 371 45.41 33.04 -9.15
N ALA A 372 45.94 33.61 -8.05
CA ALA A 372 45.79 33.04 -6.71
C ALA A 372 44.33 33.11 -6.21
N ALA A 373 43.64 34.25 -6.42
CA ALA A 373 42.24 34.42 -6.05
C ALA A 373 41.28 33.55 -6.88
N ALA A 374 41.60 33.30 -8.16
CA ALA A 374 40.86 32.37 -9.00
C ALA A 374 41.01 30.92 -8.52
N ASN A 375 42.21 30.53 -8.08
CA ASN A 375 42.49 29.17 -7.60
C ASN A 375 41.86 28.89 -6.22
N GLU A 376 41.79 29.88 -5.33
CA GLU A 376 41.04 29.80 -4.06
C GLU A 376 39.52 29.74 -4.27
N ASN A 377 38.99 30.48 -5.25
CA ASN A 377 37.56 30.42 -5.58
C ASN A 377 37.18 29.13 -6.29
N MET A 378 38.06 28.56 -7.12
CA MET A 378 37.84 27.27 -7.80
C MET A 378 37.88 26.10 -6.80
N SER A 379 38.85 26.09 -5.88
CA SER A 379 38.93 25.11 -4.79
C SER A 379 37.76 25.22 -3.79
N ARG A 380 37.27 26.43 -3.49
CA ARG A 380 36.02 26.61 -2.72
C ARG A 380 34.79 26.15 -3.48
N HIS A 381 34.76 26.30 -4.81
CA HIS A 381 33.66 25.83 -5.64
C HIS A 381 33.63 24.30 -5.70
N GLU A 382 34.79 23.65 -5.86
CA GLU A 382 34.92 22.19 -5.77
C GLU A 382 34.57 21.67 -4.38
N ALA A 383 35.01 22.32 -3.31
CA ALA A 383 34.62 21.94 -1.94
C ALA A 383 33.10 22.07 -1.70
N ARG A 384 32.45 23.09 -2.28
CA ARG A 384 31.00 23.26 -2.24
C ARG A 384 30.25 22.21 -3.06
N LEU A 385 30.78 21.86 -4.24
CA LEU A 385 30.23 20.81 -5.10
C LEU A 385 30.34 19.43 -4.42
N GLN A 386 31.46 19.16 -3.77
CA GLN A 386 31.71 17.90 -3.06
C GLN A 386 30.87 17.78 -1.78
N ALA A 387 30.66 18.90 -1.07
CA ALA A 387 29.72 18.98 0.04
C ALA A 387 28.25 18.86 -0.39
N ALA A 388 27.88 19.42 -1.55
CA ALA A 388 26.55 19.27 -2.13
C ALA A 388 26.29 17.83 -2.61
N ALA A 389 27.28 17.18 -3.21
CA ALA A 389 27.21 15.79 -3.65
C ALA A 389 27.10 14.81 -2.46
N SER A 390 27.82 15.07 -1.36
CA SER A 390 27.71 14.27 -0.13
C SER A 390 26.38 14.50 0.61
N ALA A 391 25.84 15.71 0.58
CA ALA A 391 24.49 15.98 1.08
C ALA A 391 23.42 15.27 0.22
N ALA A 392 23.55 15.27 -1.10
CA ALA A 392 22.60 14.64 -2.02
C ALA A 392 22.56 13.11 -1.88
N SER A 393 23.71 12.45 -1.62
CA SER A 393 23.76 11.00 -1.41
C SER A 393 23.07 10.54 -0.12
N ILE A 394 22.95 11.44 0.87
CA ILE A 394 22.23 11.19 2.13
C ILE A 394 20.72 11.33 1.94
N TYR A 395 20.26 12.28 1.10
CA TYR A 395 18.84 12.47 0.79
C TYR A 395 18.21 11.28 0.02
N GLY A 396 18.98 10.59 -0.82
CA GLY A 396 18.52 9.40 -1.55
C GLY A 396 18.14 8.20 -0.66
N ARG A 397 18.38 8.27 0.65
CA ARG A 397 18.09 7.20 1.62
C ARG A 397 16.84 7.46 2.48
N SER A 398 16.17 8.62 2.31
CA SER A 398 14.96 8.99 3.05
C SER A 398 13.68 8.69 2.24
N ILE A 399 12.85 7.77 2.74
CA ILE A 399 11.77 7.08 2.01
C ILE A 399 10.47 7.93 1.86
N VAL A 400 10.49 9.24 2.13
CA VAL A 400 9.23 9.99 2.35
C VAL A 400 8.65 10.65 1.08
N TYR A 401 9.37 10.68 -0.04
CA TYR A 401 8.79 10.99 -1.36
C TYR A 401 9.47 10.13 -2.42
N PRO A 402 8.73 9.43 -3.30
CA PRO A 402 9.33 8.94 -4.53
C PRO A 402 9.68 10.16 -5.38
N SER A 403 10.95 10.51 -5.42
CA SER A 403 11.44 11.45 -6.42
C SER A 403 11.16 10.85 -7.80
N SER A 404 10.59 11.64 -8.70
CA SER A 404 10.44 11.34 -10.14
C SER A 404 11.79 11.33 -10.88
N ALA A 405 12.85 10.86 -10.22
CA ALA A 405 14.16 10.60 -10.78
C ALA A 405 14.29 9.08 -10.99
N ASN A 406 13.44 8.57 -11.89
CA ASN A 406 13.86 7.50 -12.79
C ASN A 406 14.54 8.15 -14.01
N THR A 407 15.42 9.13 -13.78
CA THR A 407 16.39 9.51 -14.79
C THR A 407 17.51 8.50 -14.67
N LEU A 408 17.35 7.42 -15.42
CA LEU A 408 18.44 6.60 -15.91
C LEU A 408 19.54 7.56 -16.38
N VAL A 409 20.59 7.76 -15.57
CA VAL A 409 21.89 8.07 -16.13
C VAL A 409 22.29 6.78 -16.82
N TRP A 410 21.94 6.70 -18.11
CA TRP A 410 22.45 5.69 -19.01
C TRP A 410 23.97 5.70 -18.89
N PRO A 411 24.62 4.54 -18.73
CA PRO A 411 26.03 4.45 -19.05
C PRO A 411 26.17 4.96 -20.48
N GLN A 412 27.02 5.96 -20.71
CA GLN A 412 27.44 6.28 -22.06
C GLN A 412 28.04 5.02 -22.68
N GLY A 413 27.32 4.45 -23.65
CA GLY A 413 27.76 3.33 -24.47
C GLY A 413 27.50 1.95 -23.86
N TYR A 414 26.37 1.34 -24.20
CA TYR A 414 26.28 -0.12 -24.24
C TYR A 414 27.16 -0.61 -25.40
N PRO A 415 28.05 -1.59 -25.22
CA PRO A 415 28.81 -2.15 -26.34
C PRO A 415 27.83 -2.79 -27.32
N GLN A 416 27.79 -2.25 -28.53
CA GLN A 416 26.87 -2.64 -29.61
C GLN A 416 26.88 -4.16 -29.92
N ALA A 417 28.00 -4.82 -29.60
CA ALA A 417 28.17 -6.27 -29.70
C ALA A 417 27.24 -7.08 -28.78
N GLU A 418 26.90 -6.58 -27.59
CA GLU A 418 26.03 -7.30 -26.63
C GLU A 418 24.57 -7.27 -27.09
N LEU A 419 24.15 -6.15 -27.70
CA LEU A 419 22.80 -5.98 -28.24
C LEU A 419 22.60 -6.82 -29.51
N GLU A 420 23.62 -6.92 -30.36
CA GLU A 420 23.63 -7.79 -31.54
C GLU A 420 23.66 -9.28 -31.17
N ALA A 421 24.37 -9.65 -30.09
CA ALA A 421 24.37 -11.01 -29.57
C ALA A 421 23.01 -11.39 -28.94
N GLN A 422 22.37 -10.49 -28.20
CA GLN A 422 21.02 -10.74 -27.69
C GLN A 422 19.99 -10.80 -28.83
N ARG A 423 20.12 -9.95 -29.85
CA ARG A 423 19.23 -9.97 -31.01
C ARG A 423 19.37 -11.27 -31.82
N SER A 424 20.59 -11.74 -32.06
CA SER A 424 20.81 -13.00 -32.78
C SER A 424 20.30 -14.21 -31.99
N TYR A 425 20.45 -14.18 -30.66
CA TYR A 425 19.89 -15.20 -29.78
C TYR A 425 18.36 -15.25 -29.87
N PHE A 426 17.69 -14.10 -29.80
CA PHE A 426 16.23 -14.04 -29.93
C PHE A 426 15.73 -14.43 -31.33
N GLU A 427 16.42 -14.02 -32.40
CA GLU A 427 16.07 -14.46 -33.76
C GLU A 427 16.22 -15.99 -33.92
N SER A 428 17.25 -16.61 -33.32
CA SER A 428 17.40 -18.08 -33.32
C SER A 428 16.27 -18.80 -32.57
N GLN A 429 15.81 -18.24 -31.45
CA GLN A 429 14.71 -18.82 -30.66
C GLN A 429 13.37 -18.71 -31.39
N ILE A 430 13.15 -17.61 -32.11
CA ILE A 430 11.96 -17.41 -32.94
C ILE A 430 11.95 -18.40 -34.11
N GLU A 431 13.09 -18.64 -34.75
CA GLU A 431 13.20 -19.56 -35.89
C GLU A 431 12.98 -21.03 -35.47
N VAL A 432 13.47 -21.41 -34.28
CA VAL A 432 13.17 -22.73 -33.68
C VAL A 432 11.68 -22.89 -33.39
N LEU A 433 11.03 -21.86 -32.83
CA LEU A 433 9.59 -21.88 -32.56
C LEU A 433 8.75 -21.92 -33.84
N GLN A 434 9.15 -21.21 -34.90
CA GLN A 434 8.48 -21.24 -36.20
C GLN A 434 8.61 -22.61 -36.87
N ASN A 435 9.78 -23.26 -36.79
CA ASN A 435 9.96 -24.62 -37.31
C ASN A 435 9.15 -25.67 -36.52
N GLN A 436 9.04 -25.52 -35.20
CA GLN A 436 8.18 -26.36 -34.36
C GLN A 436 6.69 -26.20 -34.70
N LEU A 437 6.24 -24.96 -34.96
CA LEU A 437 4.88 -24.66 -35.43
C LEU A 437 4.61 -25.26 -36.81
N HIS A 438 5.57 -25.14 -37.74
CA HIS A 438 5.41 -25.70 -39.09
C HIS A 438 5.37 -27.24 -39.12
N LEU A 439 6.01 -27.90 -38.14
CA LEU A 439 5.92 -29.35 -37.94
C LEU A 439 4.54 -29.79 -37.40
N LEU A 440 3.87 -28.94 -36.63
CA LEU A 440 2.51 -29.20 -36.12
C LEU A 440 1.42 -28.90 -37.17
N GLU A 441 1.73 -28.11 -38.19
CA GLU A 441 0.78 -27.70 -39.23
C GLU A 441 0.85 -28.55 -40.51
N LYS A 442 1.74 -29.56 -40.59
CA LYS A 442 1.73 -30.50 -41.72
C LYS A 442 0.46 -31.38 -41.67
N PRO A 443 -0.42 -31.30 -42.69
CA PRO A 443 -1.60 -32.15 -42.74
C PRO A 443 -1.17 -33.60 -42.97
N THR A 444 -1.71 -34.52 -42.17
CA THR A 444 -1.62 -35.96 -42.38
C THR A 444 -2.32 -36.32 -43.69
N THR A 445 -1.55 -36.45 -44.78
CA THR A 445 -2.03 -37.07 -46.00
C THR A 445 -2.25 -38.56 -45.74
N VAL A 446 -3.51 -38.93 -45.57
CA VAL A 446 -3.97 -40.32 -45.55
C VAL A 446 -3.85 -40.85 -46.98
N ASP A 447 -2.81 -41.65 -47.25
CA ASP A 447 -2.67 -42.39 -48.50
C ASP A 447 -3.56 -43.63 -48.48
N THR A 448 -4.72 -43.53 -49.15
CA THR A 448 -5.52 -44.67 -49.57
C THR A 448 -5.00 -45.22 -50.89
N LYS A 449 -4.07 -46.18 -50.87
CA LYS A 449 -3.91 -47.21 -51.92
C LYS A 449 -2.80 -48.20 -51.54
N GLY A 450 -3.12 -49.49 -51.43
CA GLY A 450 -2.08 -50.52 -51.32
C GLY A 450 -2.51 -51.83 -50.69
N LYS A 451 -3.58 -52.43 -51.22
CA LYS A 451 -3.85 -53.86 -51.01
C LYS A 451 -2.79 -54.63 -51.81
N SER A 452 -1.96 -55.43 -51.16
CA SER A 452 -1.60 -56.82 -51.54
C SER A 452 -0.19 -57.24 -51.12
N VAL A 453 -0.12 -58.51 -50.71
CA VAL A 453 1.02 -59.43 -50.69
C VAL A 453 1.86 -59.51 -49.41
N ALA A 454 1.55 -60.59 -48.66
CA ALA A 454 2.42 -61.54 -47.98
C ALA A 454 3.39 -61.07 -46.89
N GLU A 455 3.19 -61.58 -45.66
CA GLU A 455 4.10 -62.59 -45.14
C GLU A 455 3.46 -63.42 -44.02
N THR A 456 3.33 -64.70 -44.32
CA THR A 456 3.13 -65.84 -43.42
C THR A 456 4.41 -66.13 -42.64
N ALA A 457 4.34 -66.13 -41.30
CA ALA A 457 5.22 -66.82 -40.33
C ALA A 457 5.03 -66.08 -38.99
N GLU A 458 4.81 -66.65 -37.81
CA GLU A 458 4.82 -68.01 -37.30
C GLU A 458 3.92 -68.01 -36.05
N MET A 459 3.01 -68.97 -35.98
CA MET A 459 2.49 -69.49 -34.72
C MET A 459 3.29 -70.78 -34.48
N ASN A 460 3.98 -70.88 -33.34
CA ASN A 460 4.34 -72.11 -32.60
C ASN A 460 5.64 -71.89 -31.79
N HIS A 461 5.54 -71.47 -30.52
CA HIS A 461 5.85 -72.30 -29.35
C HIS A 461 5.63 -71.56 -28.04
#